data_AF-A0A484CFH0-F1
#
_entry.id   AF-A0A484CFH0-F1
#
_cell.length_a   1.000
_cell.length_b   1.000
_cell.length_c   1.000
_cell.angle_alpha   90.00
_cell.angle_beta   90.00
_cell.angle_gamma   90.00
#
_symmetry.space_group_name_H-M   'P 1'
#
loop_
_entity.id
_entity.type
_entity.pdbx_description
1 polymer ?
#
loop_
_entity_poly.entity_id
_entity_poly.type
_entity_poly.pdbx_seq_one_letter_code
_entity_poly.pdbx_strand_id
1 'polypeptide(L)'
;MGIEQGTNKGVGVEDIKQALRGHITDGYNFNPVCKISVDDNNYNKTPTLNDRVHVLVCVIAADTVNILNAESVRKMREVRLAARDMGIPQLAILTKIDEAYPEVKRDIKNVYKSK
;
A
#
# COMPACT_ATOMS: atom_id res chain seq x y z
N MET A 1 -4.20 -5.67 7.17
CA MET A 1 -3.04 -4.86 7.60
C MET A 1 -2.63 -3.95 6.44
N GLY A 2 -2.18 -2.73 6.74
CA GLY A 2 -1.74 -1.77 5.73
C GLY A 2 -0.35 -1.21 6.05
N ILE A 3 -0.06 0.00 5.53
CA ILE A 3 1.09 0.77 5.99
C ILE A 3 0.70 1.51 7.27
N GLU A 4 1.38 1.21 8.38
CA GLU A 4 1.02 1.74 9.70
C GLU A 4 2.22 2.40 10.38
N GLN A 5 1.92 3.30 11.32
CA GLN A 5 2.90 3.97 12.16
C GLN A 5 3.49 3.02 13.20
N GLY A 6 4.78 3.17 13.48
CA GLY A 6 5.45 2.50 14.57
C GLY A 6 6.24 1.29 14.12
N THR A 7 7.27 1.00 14.91
CA THR A 7 8.10 -0.19 14.77
C THR A 7 7.22 -1.43 14.95
N ASN A 8 7.37 -2.40 14.05
CA ASN A 8 6.61 -3.65 14.04
C ASN A 8 5.08 -3.48 13.99
N LYS A 9 4.61 -2.51 13.20
CA LYS A 9 3.19 -2.35 12.86
C LYS A 9 2.98 -2.33 11.35
N GLY A 10 1.83 -2.84 10.93
CA GLY A 10 1.47 -2.98 9.53
C GLY A 10 2.41 -3.93 8.78
N VAL A 11 2.38 -3.84 7.46
CA VAL A 11 3.20 -4.70 6.58
C VAL A 11 4.61 -4.13 6.44
N GLY A 12 5.62 -4.99 6.55
CA GLY A 12 7.01 -4.63 6.28
C GLY A 12 7.23 -4.25 4.82
N VAL A 13 7.98 -3.16 4.59
CA VAL A 13 8.29 -2.68 3.22
C VAL A 13 8.99 -3.74 2.37
N GLU A 14 9.87 -4.55 2.99
CA GLU A 14 10.56 -5.63 2.28
C GLU A 14 9.61 -6.73 1.83
N ASP A 15 8.62 -7.11 2.65
CA ASP A 15 7.62 -8.10 2.24
C ASP A 15 6.75 -7.57 1.10
N ILE A 16 6.42 -6.28 1.10
CA ILE A 16 5.72 -5.65 -0.04
C ILE A 16 6.59 -5.74 -1.30
N LYS A 17 7.90 -5.48 -1.19
CA LYS A 17 8.82 -5.63 -2.34
C LYS A 17 8.89 -7.06 -2.84
N GLN A 18 8.82 -8.06 -1.95
CA GLN A 18 8.74 -9.48 -2.34
C GLN A 18 7.41 -9.79 -3.03
N ALA A 19 6.29 -9.29 -2.50
CA ALA A 19 4.99 -9.41 -3.13
C ALA A 19 4.99 -8.79 -4.54
N LEU A 20 5.57 -7.59 -4.72
CA LEU A 20 5.69 -6.94 -6.04
C LEU A 20 6.40 -7.85 -7.07
N ARG A 21 7.40 -8.61 -6.62
CA ARG A 21 8.18 -9.55 -7.45
C ARG A 21 7.50 -10.92 -7.64
N GLY A 22 6.35 -11.16 -7.01
CA GLY A 22 5.60 -12.41 -7.06
C GLY A 22 6.11 -13.51 -6.12
N HIS A 23 6.97 -13.16 -5.16
CA HIS A 23 7.57 -14.13 -4.23
C HIS A 23 6.66 -14.50 -3.06
N ILE A 24 5.48 -13.89 -2.93
CA ILE A 24 4.51 -14.19 -1.86
C ILE A 24 3.26 -14.79 -2.48
N THR A 25 2.85 -15.97 -2.02
CA THR A 25 1.64 -16.65 -2.51
C THR A 25 0.37 -16.08 -1.87
N ASP A 26 -0.76 -16.28 -2.53
CA ASP A 26 -2.07 -15.95 -1.98
C ASP A 26 -2.31 -16.68 -0.64
N GLY A 27 -3.04 -16.02 0.27
CA GLY A 27 -3.29 -16.53 1.62
C GLY A 27 -2.16 -16.31 2.64
N TYR A 28 -1.03 -15.71 2.26
CA TYR A 28 0.02 -15.36 3.22
C TYR A 28 -0.45 -14.29 4.22
N ASN A 29 -0.30 -14.57 5.51
CA ASN A 29 -0.57 -13.62 6.59
C ASN A 29 0.72 -12.86 6.94
N PHE A 30 0.78 -11.58 6.57
CA PHE A 30 1.94 -10.74 6.89
C PHE A 30 2.21 -10.67 8.40
N ASN A 31 3.46 -10.86 8.79
CA ASN A 31 3.88 -10.69 10.17
C ASN A 31 4.54 -9.31 10.34
N PRO A 32 4.02 -8.45 11.21
CA PRO A 32 4.56 -7.10 11.37
C PRO A 32 5.94 -7.08 12.04
N VAL A 33 6.34 -8.16 12.71
CA VAL A 33 7.63 -8.30 13.43
C VAL A 33 8.69 -8.97 12.56
N CYS A 34 8.28 -9.97 11.76
CA CYS A 34 9.19 -10.82 11.00
C CYS A 34 8.86 -10.80 9.52
N LYS A 35 9.87 -10.47 8.71
CA LYS A 35 9.83 -10.61 7.24
C LYS A 35 9.72 -12.07 6.82
N ILE A 36 9.13 -12.31 5.66
CA ILE A 36 9.01 -13.66 5.08
C ILE A 36 10.40 -14.28 4.85
N SER A 37 10.54 -15.56 5.15
CA SER A 37 11.75 -16.33 4.88
C SER A 37 11.66 -17.01 3.51
N VAL A 38 12.81 -17.22 2.86
CA VAL A 38 12.89 -18.02 1.61
C VAL A 38 12.50 -19.49 1.85
N ASP A 39 12.58 -19.95 3.10
CA ASP A 39 12.17 -21.28 3.53
C ASP A 39 10.70 -21.36 3.97
N ASP A 40 9.96 -20.24 3.92
CA ASP A 40 8.52 -20.24 4.20
C ASP A 40 7.76 -20.97 3.07
N ASN A 41 6.76 -21.77 3.44
CA ASN A 41 5.93 -22.48 2.47
C ASN A 41 5.17 -21.54 1.53
N ASN A 42 4.93 -20.29 1.95
CA ASN A 42 4.28 -19.25 1.16
C ASN A 42 5.27 -18.41 0.33
N TYR A 43 6.57 -18.74 0.36
CA TYR A 43 7.58 -18.08 -0.45
C TYR A 43 7.74 -18.76 -1.80
N ASN A 44 7.29 -18.09 -2.86
CA ASN A 44 7.46 -18.55 -4.23
C ASN A 44 8.90 -18.28 -4.69
N LYS A 45 9.74 -19.32 -4.75
CA LYS A 45 11.15 -19.21 -5.14
C LYS A 45 11.36 -18.82 -6.61
N THR A 46 10.40 -19.16 -7.47
CA THR A 46 10.50 -18.99 -8.93
C THR A 46 9.22 -18.38 -9.49
N PRO A 47 8.99 -17.07 -9.25
CA PRO A 47 7.78 -16.40 -9.70
C PRO A 47 7.68 -16.35 -11.22
N THR A 48 6.53 -16.75 -11.73
CA THR A 48 6.11 -16.58 -13.11
C THR A 48 5.68 -15.13 -13.36
N LEU A 49 5.38 -14.79 -14.61
CA LEU A 49 4.81 -13.48 -14.92
C LEU A 49 3.45 -13.25 -14.24
N ASN A 50 2.62 -14.30 -14.15
CA ASN A 50 1.30 -14.20 -13.51
C ASN A 50 1.38 -13.96 -12.01
N ASP A 51 2.47 -14.38 -11.37
CA ASP A 51 2.68 -14.17 -9.93
C ASP A 51 3.08 -12.73 -9.61
N ARG A 52 3.63 -11.99 -10.59
CA ARG A 52 4.12 -10.63 -10.37
C ARG A 52 2.97 -9.64 -10.28
N VAL A 53 3.19 -8.59 -9.49
CA VAL A 53 2.24 -7.48 -9.44
C VAL A 53 2.33 -6.66 -10.72
N HIS A 54 1.18 -6.45 -11.36
CA HIS A 54 1.08 -5.69 -12.61
C HIS A 54 0.67 -4.24 -12.37
N VAL A 55 0.03 -3.92 -11.25
CA VAL A 55 -0.37 -2.56 -10.87
C VAL A 55 -0.29 -2.42 -9.35
N LEU A 56 0.30 -1.32 -8.87
CA LEU A 56 0.25 -0.94 -7.46
C LEU A 56 -0.88 0.07 -7.25
N VAL A 57 -1.86 -0.26 -6.40
CA VAL A 57 -2.92 0.66 -5.99
C VAL A 57 -2.72 1.03 -4.53
N CYS A 58 -2.58 2.33 -4.24
CA CYS A 58 -2.52 2.87 -2.90
C CYS A 58 -3.86 3.50 -2.53
N VAL A 59 -4.55 2.95 -1.53
CA VAL A 59 -5.83 3.46 -1.04
C VAL A 59 -5.60 4.26 0.23
N ILE A 60 -6.03 5.52 0.23
CA ILE A 60 -5.79 6.46 1.32
C ILE A 60 -7.11 7.11 1.72
N ALA A 61 -7.47 7.05 2.99
CA ALA A 61 -8.64 7.72 3.52
C ALA A 61 -8.36 9.22 3.67
N ALA A 62 -9.13 10.07 2.97
CA ALA A 62 -8.88 11.50 2.86
C ALA A 62 -8.94 12.24 4.21
N ASP A 63 -9.82 11.80 5.10
CA ASP A 63 -9.98 12.30 6.48
C ASP A 63 -8.73 12.04 7.34
N THR A 64 -7.91 11.06 6.97
CA THR A 64 -6.68 10.69 7.68
C THR A 64 -5.41 11.30 7.08
N VAL A 65 -5.50 11.98 5.92
CA VAL A 65 -4.32 12.48 5.19
C VAL A 65 -3.48 13.44 6.03
N ASN A 66 -4.12 14.34 6.78
CA ASN A 66 -3.41 15.27 7.68
C ASN A 66 -2.71 14.58 8.85
N ILE A 67 -3.05 13.32 9.13
CA ILE A 67 -2.54 12.51 10.26
C ILE A 67 -1.52 11.47 9.76
N LEU A 68 -1.29 11.37 8.44
CA LEU A 68 -0.24 10.51 7.89
C LEU A 68 1.12 10.99 8.41
N ASN A 69 1.66 10.24 9.37
CA ASN A 69 2.95 10.53 9.96
C ASN A 69 4.08 10.31 8.93
N ALA A 70 5.23 10.94 9.19
CA ALA A 70 6.39 10.88 8.31
C ALA A 70 6.93 9.46 8.07
N GLU A 71 6.75 8.54 9.03
CA GLU A 71 7.19 7.15 8.89
C GLU A 71 6.33 6.38 7.87
N SER A 72 5.00 6.49 7.96
CA SER A 72 4.07 5.91 7.00
C SER A 72 4.31 6.47 5.59
N VAL A 73 4.50 7.79 5.47
CA VAL A 73 4.82 8.45 4.20
C VAL A 73 6.14 7.93 3.62
N ARG A 74 7.16 7.74 4.46
CA ARG A 74 8.44 7.16 4.03
C ARG A 74 8.26 5.72 3.53
N LYS A 75 7.57 4.86 4.27
CA LYS A 75 7.28 3.47 3.87
C LYS A 75 6.54 3.43 2.52
N MET A 76 5.50 4.25 2.36
CA MET A 76 4.77 4.38 1.09
C MET A 76 5.69 4.83 -0.05
N ARG A 77 6.56 5.83 0.18
CA ARG A 77 7.53 6.30 -0.80
C ARG A 77 8.51 5.21 -1.23
N GLU A 78 9.01 4.40 -0.30
CA GLU A 78 9.92 3.29 -0.60
C GLU A 78 9.26 2.24 -1.49
N VAL A 79 8.02 1.84 -1.18
CA VAL A 79 7.24 0.91 -2.01
C VAL A 79 6.99 1.52 -3.41
N ARG A 80 6.58 2.79 -3.47
CA ARG A 80 6.33 3.53 -4.71
C ARG A 80 7.55 3.57 -5.63
N LEU A 81 8.73 3.81 -5.06
CA LEU A 81 9.99 3.83 -5.81
C LEU A 81 10.39 2.43 -6.27
N ALA A 82 10.24 1.42 -5.42
CA ALA A 82 10.50 0.03 -5.82
C ALA A 82 9.61 -0.42 -6.98
N ALA A 83 8.30 -0.10 -6.93
CA ALA A 83 7.38 -0.38 -8.02
C ALA A 83 7.77 0.35 -9.31
N ARG A 84 8.20 1.62 -9.22
CA ARG A 84 8.68 2.42 -10.37
C ARG A 84 9.87 1.74 -11.04
N ASP A 85 10.85 1.32 -10.24
CA ASP A 85 12.07 0.72 -10.74
C ASP A 85 11.82 -0.67 -11.37
N MET A 86 10.70 -1.32 -11.01
CA MET A 86 10.20 -2.53 -11.66
C MET A 86 9.31 -2.28 -12.89
N GLY A 87 9.05 -1.01 -13.24
CA GLY A 87 8.16 -0.66 -14.35
C GLY A 87 6.67 -0.88 -14.06
N ILE A 88 6.29 -1.04 -12.78
CA ILE A 88 4.91 -1.28 -12.36
C ILE A 88 4.14 0.05 -12.34
N PRO A 89 3.05 0.20 -13.11
CA PRO A 89 2.13 1.34 -13.03
C PRO A 89 1.52 1.50 -11.64
N GLN A 90 1.27 2.76 -11.26
CA GLN A 90 0.89 3.11 -9.89
C GLN A 90 -0.31 4.04 -9.89
N LEU A 91 -1.29 3.74 -9.04
CA LEU A 91 -2.50 4.52 -8.86
C LEU A 91 -2.69 4.83 -7.38
N ALA A 92 -3.07 6.06 -7.06
CA ALA A 92 -3.54 6.43 -5.72
C ALA A 92 -5.05 6.70 -5.77
N ILE A 93 -5.80 6.12 -4.84
CA ILE A 93 -7.23 6.32 -4.68
C ILE A 93 -7.46 6.97 -3.31
N LEU A 94 -8.01 8.18 -3.33
CA LEU A 94 -8.48 8.86 -2.12
C LEU A 94 -9.93 8.45 -1.85
N THR A 95 -10.18 7.87 -0.69
CA THR A 95 -11.52 7.46 -0.22
C THR A 95 -11.98 8.37 0.92
N LYS A 96 -13.24 8.24 1.37
CA LYS A 96 -13.79 9.02 2.51
C LYS A 96 -13.65 10.54 2.33
N ILE A 97 -13.75 11.01 1.10
CA ILE A 97 -13.63 12.43 0.73
C ILE A 97 -14.79 13.27 1.30
N ASP A 98 -15.94 12.64 1.54
CA ASP A 98 -17.10 13.21 2.21
C ASP A 98 -16.87 13.41 3.72
N GLU A 99 -16.05 12.57 4.36
CA GLU A 99 -15.68 12.74 5.77
C GLU A 99 -14.63 13.85 5.95
N ALA A 100 -13.78 14.04 4.94
CA ALA A 100 -12.73 15.07 4.95
C ALA A 100 -13.28 16.49 4.75
N TYR A 101 -14.35 16.66 3.95
CA TYR A 101 -14.87 17.97 3.55
C TYR A 101 -16.40 18.06 3.73
N PRO A 102 -16.91 18.92 4.63
CA PRO A 102 -18.35 19.07 4.89
C PRO A 102 -19.16 19.43 3.64
N GLU A 103 -18.59 20.18 2.70
CA GLU A 103 -19.23 20.56 1.44
C GLU A 103 -19.48 19.36 0.53
N VAL A 104 -18.54 18.41 0.53
CA VAL A 104 -18.62 17.15 -0.20
C VAL A 104 -19.64 16.23 0.47
N LYS A 105 -19.67 16.20 1.81
CA LYS A 105 -20.69 15.48 2.58
C LYS A 105 -22.11 15.94 2.25
N ARG A 106 -22.28 17.26 2.07
CA ARG A 106 -23.57 17.87 1.77
C ARG A 106 -24.02 17.57 0.33
N ASP A 107 -23.10 17.62 -0.63
CA ASP A 107 -23.35 17.25 -2.02
C ASP A 107 -22.06 16.77 -2.67
N ILE A 108 -22.02 15.50 -3.07
CA ILE A 108 -20.86 14.85 -3.70
C ILE A 108 -20.41 15.55 -4.99
N LYS A 109 -21.28 16.34 -5.64
CA LYS A 109 -20.90 17.16 -6.82
C LYS A 109 -19.93 18.30 -6.45
N ASN A 110 -19.78 18.61 -5.17
CA ASN A 110 -18.86 19.63 -4.69
C ASN A 110 -17.41 19.14 -4.57
N VAL A 111 -17.12 17.87 -4.87
CA VAL A 111 -15.74 17.32 -4.88
C VAL A 111 -14.80 18.19 -5.72
N TYR A 112 -15.26 18.69 -6.87
CA TYR A 112 -14.46 19.54 -7.77
C TYR A 112 -14.61 21.05 -7.49
N LYS A 113 -15.34 21.42 -6.43
CA LYS A 113 -15.58 22.82 -6.01
C LYS A 113 -14.93 23.16 -4.68
N SER A 114 -14.57 22.15 -3.90
CA SER A 114 -13.79 22.30 -2.67
C SER A 114 -12.38 22.80 -3.02
N LYS A 115 -11.94 23.89 -2.38
CA LYS A 115 -10.59 24.46 -2.54
C LYS A 115 -9.58 23.74 -1.66
#